data_AF-A0A250XA26-F1
#
_entry.id   AF-A0A250XA26-F1
#
_cell.length_a   1.000
_cell.length_b   1.000
_cell.length_c   1.000
_cell.angle_alpha   90.00
_cell.angle_beta   90.00
_cell.angle_gamma   90.00
#
_symmetry.space_group_name_H-M   'P 1'
#
loop_
_entity.id
_entity.type
_entity.pdbx_description
1 polymer ?
#
loop_
_entity_poly.entity_id
_entity_poly.type
_entity_poly.pdbx_seq_one_letter_code
_entity_poly.pdbx_strand_id
1 'polypeptide(L)'
;MPTELQCLRTQVEELEALAATFTEEGAVQFQTLEAEALKLAKEAVVGNAIPARSLPLLSGTIRIPGIHVQGGPLSLRFVLPTAYPLQCATLSVECSCSRSIHEELGQVVRRVAEDSEGAECLLLEVSELRDAAQTLHPKSGPSLVTESAQPFKDLGSSEYSDAAHRSTGHEVEIVRVVIWFHHIKSLQKRRFIVDRARSLGVTGYSKPGFPGVTFIYVTIVQLLV
;
A
#
# COMPACT_ATOMS: atom_id res chain seq x y z
N MET A 1 20.71 -15.64 15.93
CA MET A 1 20.75 -14.71 14.79
C MET A 1 20.17 -15.41 13.56
N PRO A 2 19.26 -14.76 12.82
CA PRO A 2 18.74 -15.32 11.58
C PRO A 2 19.86 -15.62 10.57
N THR A 3 19.69 -16.67 9.76
CA THR A 3 20.62 -16.98 8.66
C THR A 3 20.34 -16.09 7.45
N GLU A 4 21.32 -15.92 6.55
CA GLU A 4 21.13 -15.17 5.29
C GLU A 4 19.93 -15.70 4.49
N LEU A 5 19.69 -17.02 4.51
CA LEU A 5 18.53 -17.63 3.84
C LEU A 5 17.20 -17.24 4.51
N GLN A 6 17.18 -17.05 5.84
CA GLN A 6 15.99 -16.56 6.54
C GLN A 6 15.73 -15.09 6.22
N CYS A 7 16.76 -14.25 6.16
CA CYS A 7 16.66 -12.87 5.70
C CYS A 7 16.12 -12.80 4.26
N LEU A 8 16.70 -13.58 3.33
CA LEU A 8 16.24 -13.65 1.94
C LEU A 8 14.78 -14.11 1.83
N ARG A 9 14.38 -15.12 2.60
CA ARG A 9 12.98 -15.57 2.65
C ARG A 9 12.05 -14.46 3.11
N THR A 10 12.44 -13.71 4.14
CA THR A 10 11.66 -12.58 4.67
C THR A 10 11.49 -11.49 3.62
N GLN A 11 12.57 -11.12 2.92
CA GLN A 11 12.52 -10.15 1.82
C GLN A 11 11.57 -10.59 0.70
N VAL A 12 11.67 -11.86 0.26
CA VAL A 12 10.78 -12.40 -0.79
C VAL A 12 9.33 -12.39 -0.33
N GLU A 13 9.05 -12.79 0.91
CA GLU A 13 7.69 -12.81 1.46
C GLU A 13 7.08 -11.40 1.54
N GLU A 14 7.85 -10.40 1.95
CA GLU A 14 7.39 -9.01 2.00
C GLU A 14 7.11 -8.45 0.60
N LEU A 15 7.97 -8.72 -0.38
CA LEU A 15 7.73 -8.29 -1.76
C LEU A 15 6.50 -8.99 -2.39
N GLU A 16 6.26 -10.25 -2.06
CA GLU A 16 5.02 -10.95 -2.44
C GLU A 16 3.78 -10.33 -1.79
N ALA A 17 3.89 -9.94 -0.52
CA ALA A 17 2.82 -9.27 0.21
C ALA A 17 2.51 -7.88 -0.35
N LEU A 18 3.53 -7.11 -0.71
CA LEU A 18 3.38 -5.82 -1.39
C LEU A 18 2.64 -5.99 -2.72
N ALA A 19 3.06 -6.95 -3.55
CA ALA A 19 2.40 -7.22 -4.82
C ALA A 19 0.95 -7.72 -4.66
N ALA A 20 0.63 -8.40 -3.56
CA ALA A 20 -0.74 -8.81 -3.24
C ALA A 20 -1.60 -7.65 -2.70
N THR A 21 -0.97 -6.68 -2.03
CA THR A 21 -1.64 -5.49 -1.48
C THR A 21 -1.94 -4.47 -2.57
N PHE A 22 -1.00 -4.25 -3.49
CA PHE A 22 -1.11 -3.31 -4.59
C PHE A 22 -1.38 -4.04 -5.90
N THR A 23 -2.66 -4.35 -6.15
CA THR A 23 -3.11 -5.10 -7.33
C THR A 23 -3.21 -4.26 -8.60
N GLU A 24 -3.08 -2.94 -8.48
CA GLU A 24 -3.10 -2.03 -9.63
C GLU A 24 -1.87 -2.24 -10.52
N GLU A 25 -2.10 -2.25 -11.84
CA GLU A 25 -1.02 -2.44 -12.80
C GLU A 25 0.03 -1.32 -12.67
N GLY A 26 1.29 -1.70 -12.51
CA GLY A 26 2.39 -0.77 -12.33
C GLY A 26 2.47 -0.10 -10.95
N ALA A 27 1.75 -0.59 -9.94
CA ALA A 27 1.90 -0.08 -8.56
C ALA A 27 3.21 -0.54 -7.91
N VAL A 28 3.59 -1.81 -8.08
CA VAL A 28 4.94 -2.30 -7.73
C VAL A 28 5.70 -2.56 -9.03
N GLN A 29 6.80 -1.84 -9.21
CA GLN A 29 7.58 -1.81 -10.44
C GLN A 29 8.97 -2.38 -10.18
N PHE A 30 9.36 -3.32 -11.03
CA PHE A 30 10.70 -3.87 -11.07
C PHE A 30 11.25 -3.62 -12.48
N GLN A 31 12.43 -3.01 -12.58
CA GLN A 31 13.17 -2.99 -13.83
C GLN A 31 13.61 -4.41 -14.21
N THR A 32 14.05 -4.61 -15.46
CA THR A 32 14.42 -5.95 -15.97
C THR A 32 15.38 -6.70 -15.04
N LEU A 33 16.46 -6.05 -14.59
CA LEU A 33 17.45 -6.65 -13.69
C LEU A 33 16.87 -6.92 -12.30
N GLU A 34 15.99 -6.06 -11.80
CA GLU A 34 15.34 -6.22 -10.50
C GLU A 34 14.36 -7.39 -10.50
N ALA A 35 13.62 -7.57 -11.60
CA ALA A 35 12.71 -8.69 -11.80
C ALA A 35 13.48 -10.02 -11.91
N GLU A 36 14.63 -10.03 -12.59
CA GLU A 36 15.53 -11.18 -12.64
C GLU A 36 16.11 -11.51 -11.26
N ALA A 37 16.55 -10.52 -10.49
CA ALA A 37 17.04 -10.71 -9.13
C ALA A 37 15.95 -11.32 -8.22
N LEU A 38 14.71 -10.80 -8.29
CA LEU A 38 13.59 -11.35 -7.53
C LEU A 38 13.26 -12.78 -7.95
N LYS A 39 13.34 -13.10 -9.24
CA LYS A 39 13.14 -14.47 -9.73
C LYS A 39 14.20 -15.42 -9.17
N LEU A 40 15.48 -15.07 -9.24
CA LEU A 40 16.57 -15.86 -8.68
C LEU A 40 16.45 -16.02 -7.17
N ALA A 41 16.04 -14.98 -6.46
CA ALA A 41 15.78 -15.04 -5.02
C ALA A 41 14.64 -16.02 -4.68
N LYS A 42 13.53 -15.98 -5.42
CA LYS A 42 12.43 -16.94 -5.26
C LYS A 42 12.88 -18.37 -5.50
N GLU A 43 13.68 -18.60 -6.54
CA GLU A 43 14.25 -19.91 -6.83
C GLU A 43 15.19 -20.38 -5.71
N ALA A 44 16.04 -19.52 -5.18
CA ALA A 44 16.97 -19.82 -4.09
C ALA A 44 16.26 -20.11 -2.75
N VAL A 45 15.13 -19.44 -2.47
CA VAL A 45 14.32 -19.69 -1.27
C VAL A 45 13.63 -21.06 -1.32
N VAL A 46 13.29 -21.54 -2.54
CA VAL A 46 12.63 -22.82 -2.78
C VAL A 46 13.64 -23.97 -2.93
N GLY A 47 14.75 -23.72 -3.62
CA GLY A 47 15.81 -24.68 -3.92
C GLY A 47 17.16 -24.16 -3.44
N ASN A 48 17.90 -24.97 -2.69
CA ASN A 48 19.14 -24.55 -2.02
C ASN A 48 20.37 -24.45 -2.97
N ALA A 49 20.16 -24.06 -4.23
CA ALA A 49 21.15 -24.16 -5.29
C ALA A 49 22.14 -22.97 -5.35
N ILE A 50 21.70 -21.77 -4.94
CA ILE A 50 22.50 -20.55 -5.00
C ILE A 50 22.61 -19.96 -3.58
N PRO A 51 23.82 -19.71 -3.05
CA PRO A 51 23.99 -19.03 -1.77
C PRO A 51 23.36 -17.63 -1.79
N ALA A 52 22.63 -17.27 -0.73
CA ALA A 52 21.92 -15.97 -0.64
C ALA A 52 22.86 -14.77 -0.85
N ARG A 53 24.09 -14.81 -0.31
CA ARG A 53 25.12 -13.77 -0.50
C ARG A 53 25.59 -13.56 -1.94
N SER A 54 25.33 -14.50 -2.84
CA SER A 54 25.73 -14.43 -4.24
C SER A 54 24.64 -13.84 -5.14
N LEU A 55 23.46 -13.58 -4.58
CA LEU A 55 22.35 -12.96 -5.30
C LEU A 55 22.50 -11.44 -5.33
N PRO A 56 22.02 -10.77 -6.39
CA PRO A 56 21.86 -9.33 -6.38
C PRO A 56 20.93 -8.89 -5.25
N LEU A 57 21.13 -7.65 -4.76
CA LEU A 57 20.20 -7.05 -3.82
C LEU A 57 18.81 -6.90 -4.45
N LEU A 58 17.77 -7.06 -3.64
CA LEU A 58 16.40 -6.86 -4.09
C LEU A 58 16.06 -5.38 -4.01
N SER A 59 15.58 -4.82 -5.10
CA SER A 59 15.18 -3.41 -5.18
C SER A 59 13.97 -3.26 -6.10
N GLY A 60 13.30 -2.12 -6.01
CA GLY A 60 12.18 -1.78 -6.87
C GLY A 60 11.55 -0.45 -6.48
N THR A 61 10.50 -0.07 -7.19
CA THR A 61 9.74 1.17 -6.95
C THR A 61 8.28 0.84 -6.65
N ILE A 62 7.73 1.44 -5.60
CA ILE A 62 6.32 1.36 -5.26
C ILE A 62 5.69 2.72 -5.59
N ARG A 63 4.85 2.77 -6.62
CA ARG A 63 4.02 3.94 -6.92
C ARG A 63 2.82 3.94 -5.97
N ILE A 64 2.61 5.03 -5.25
CA ILE A 64 1.55 5.12 -4.25
C ILE A 64 0.22 5.48 -4.94
N PRO A 65 -0.77 4.56 -4.97
CA PRO A 65 -2.01 4.80 -5.71
C PRO A 65 -2.81 5.99 -5.18
N GLY A 66 -3.27 6.83 -6.12
CA GLY A 66 -4.14 7.97 -5.85
C GLY A 66 -3.47 9.16 -5.15
N ILE A 67 -2.17 9.08 -4.86
CA ILE A 67 -1.43 10.16 -4.17
C ILE A 67 -0.60 10.93 -5.18
N HIS A 68 -0.88 12.23 -5.24
CA HIS A 68 -0.15 13.19 -6.06
C HIS A 68 0.31 14.34 -5.18
N VAL A 69 1.56 14.77 -5.40
CA VAL A 69 2.20 15.87 -4.68
C VAL A 69 2.56 16.92 -5.73
N GLN A 70 1.99 18.12 -5.62
CA GLN A 70 2.12 19.17 -6.63
C GLN A 70 1.79 18.72 -8.07
N GLY A 71 0.81 17.81 -8.22
CA GLY A 71 0.36 17.29 -9.51
C GLY A 71 1.20 16.16 -10.09
N GLY A 72 2.34 15.81 -9.49
CA GLY A 72 3.15 14.65 -9.86
C GLY A 72 2.82 13.40 -9.02
N PRO A 73 3.01 12.18 -9.56
CA PRO A 73 2.84 10.96 -8.78
C PRO A 73 3.91 10.85 -7.69
N LEU A 74 3.54 10.22 -6.57
CA LEU A 74 4.46 9.90 -5.49
C LEU A 74 4.88 8.43 -5.55
N SER A 75 6.18 8.18 -5.51
CA SER A 75 6.75 6.84 -5.51
C SER A 75 7.80 6.66 -4.42
N LEU A 76 7.93 5.44 -3.92
CA LEU A 76 8.94 5.00 -2.97
C LEU A 76 9.88 4.01 -3.65
N ARG A 77 11.15 4.37 -3.78
CA ARG A 77 12.21 3.45 -4.21
C ARG A 77 12.79 2.76 -2.98
N PHE A 78 13.00 1.45 -3.08
CA PHE A 78 13.61 0.65 -2.01
C PHE A 78 14.78 -0.20 -2.53
N VAL A 79 15.73 -0.45 -1.64
CA VAL A 79 16.78 -1.46 -1.79
C VAL A 79 16.92 -2.23 -0.47
N LEU A 80 16.79 -3.54 -0.53
CA LEU A 80 16.86 -4.44 0.61
C LEU A 80 18.28 -5.01 0.72
N PRO A 81 19.03 -4.69 1.80
CA PRO A 81 20.34 -5.32 2.03
C PRO A 81 20.19 -6.83 2.30
N THR A 82 21.25 -7.60 2.10
CA THR A 82 21.25 -9.06 2.33
C THR A 82 20.80 -9.44 3.75
N ALA A 83 21.10 -8.60 4.74
CA ALA A 83 20.73 -8.81 6.14
C ALA A 83 19.32 -8.33 6.51
N TYR A 84 18.58 -7.66 5.61
CA TYR A 84 17.23 -7.18 5.90
C TYR A 84 16.31 -8.33 6.35
N PRO A 85 15.48 -8.14 7.40
CA PRO A 85 15.19 -6.86 8.07
C PRO A 85 16.13 -6.49 9.24
N LEU A 86 17.16 -7.27 9.53
CA LEU A 86 18.12 -6.97 10.60
C LEU A 86 18.94 -5.70 10.33
N GLN A 87 19.09 -5.38 9.05
CA GLN A 87 19.66 -4.11 8.59
C GLN A 87 18.56 -3.35 7.86
N CYS A 88 18.43 -2.05 8.16
CA CYS A 88 17.43 -1.18 7.55
C CYS A 88 17.49 -1.17 6.02
N ALA A 89 16.32 -1.09 5.38
CA ALA A 89 16.23 -0.87 3.94
C ALA A 89 16.74 0.53 3.58
N THR A 90 17.34 0.66 2.40
CA THR A 90 17.63 1.97 1.83
C THR A 90 16.40 2.44 1.07
N LEU A 91 15.81 3.54 1.52
CA LEU A 91 14.56 4.07 0.97
C LEU A 91 14.75 5.49 0.46
N SER A 92 14.08 5.83 -0.65
CA SER A 92 14.08 7.19 -1.20
C SER A 92 12.77 7.54 -1.88
N VAL A 93 12.35 8.79 -1.69
CA VAL A 93 11.15 9.35 -2.31
C VAL A 93 11.45 9.82 -3.72
N GLU A 94 10.60 9.43 -4.68
CA GLU A 94 10.58 9.93 -6.04
C GLU A 94 9.28 10.75 -6.23
N CYS A 95 9.41 12.08 -6.35
CA CYS A 95 8.32 13.02 -6.63
C CYS A 95 8.82 14.12 -7.58
N SER A 96 7.91 14.77 -8.30
CA SER A 96 8.18 16.04 -9.00
C SER A 96 7.68 17.21 -8.15
N CYS A 97 8.20 17.36 -6.94
CA CYS A 97 7.76 18.36 -5.97
C CYS A 97 8.87 19.34 -5.57
N SER A 98 8.52 20.43 -4.88
CA SER A 98 9.50 21.41 -4.39
C SER A 98 10.52 20.75 -3.45
N ARG A 99 11.72 21.34 -3.36
CA ARG A 99 12.80 20.81 -2.51
C ARG A 99 12.38 20.66 -1.05
N SER A 100 11.61 21.61 -0.49
CA SER A 100 11.20 21.52 0.91
C SER A 100 10.23 20.36 1.15
N ILE A 101 9.30 20.12 0.22
CA ILE A 101 8.35 19.02 0.31
C ILE A 101 9.06 17.68 0.13
N HIS A 102 9.99 17.59 -0.83
CA HIS A 102 10.81 16.39 -1.02
C HIS A 102 11.65 16.08 0.23
N GLU A 103 12.22 17.11 0.87
CA GLU A 103 12.98 16.95 2.11
C GLU A 103 12.11 16.49 3.27
N GLU A 104 10.90 17.03 3.41
CA GLU A 104 9.96 16.63 4.46
C GLU A 104 9.45 15.19 4.28
N LEU A 105 9.06 14.80 3.06
CA LEU A 105 8.71 13.42 2.73
C LEU A 105 9.92 12.48 2.94
N GLY A 106 11.12 12.93 2.60
CA GLY A 106 12.36 12.20 2.85
C GLY A 106 12.65 12.00 4.34
N GLN A 107 12.29 12.95 5.21
CA GLN A 107 12.41 12.80 6.66
C GLN A 107 11.42 11.78 7.24
N VAL A 108 10.23 11.65 6.65
CA VAL A 108 9.27 10.60 7.04
C VAL A 108 9.88 9.23 6.76
N VAL A 109 10.36 9.03 5.53
CA VAL A 109 10.94 7.75 5.09
C VAL A 109 12.18 7.35 5.90
N ARG A 110 13.05 8.30 6.26
CA ARG A 110 14.21 7.99 7.10
C ARG A 110 13.81 7.54 8.51
N ARG A 111 12.86 8.25 9.12
CA ARG A 111 12.40 7.94 10.48
C ARG A 111 11.79 6.55 10.55
N VAL A 112 10.91 6.20 9.61
CA VAL A 112 10.25 4.90 9.61
C VAL A 112 11.26 3.77 9.34
N ALA A 113 12.25 3.98 8.47
CA ALA A 113 13.29 3.00 8.21
C ALA A 113 14.17 2.73 9.45
N GLU A 114 14.49 3.77 10.22
CA GLU A 114 15.24 3.68 11.47
C GLU A 114 14.42 3.02 12.59
N ASP A 115 13.16 3.41 12.75
CA ASP A 115 12.24 2.87 13.77
C ASP A 115 11.87 1.40 13.50
N SER A 116 12.05 0.93 12.26
CA SER A 116 11.71 -0.43 11.83
C SER A 116 12.92 -1.38 11.82
N GLU A 117 14.05 -1.03 12.45
CA GLU A 117 15.19 -1.95 12.53
C GLU A 117 14.79 -3.30 13.14
N GLY A 118 15.06 -4.38 12.42
CA GLY A 118 14.67 -5.73 12.80
C GLY A 118 13.27 -6.16 12.36
N ALA A 119 12.51 -5.32 11.67
CA ALA A 119 11.16 -5.60 11.18
C ALA A 119 10.96 -5.27 9.68
N GLU A 120 9.92 -5.86 9.09
CA GLU A 120 9.45 -5.52 7.74
C GLU A 120 8.82 -4.12 7.76
N CYS A 121 9.24 -3.22 6.87
CA CYS A 121 8.82 -1.82 6.91
C CYS A 121 8.12 -1.30 5.66
N LEU A 122 8.21 -1.97 4.50
CA LEU A 122 7.82 -1.35 3.23
C LEU A 122 6.33 -0.99 3.15
N LEU A 123 5.45 -1.79 3.76
CA LEU A 123 4.01 -1.46 3.84
C LEU A 123 3.72 -0.30 4.79
N LEU A 124 4.42 -0.25 5.93
CA LEU A 124 4.30 0.84 6.90
C LEU A 124 4.76 2.15 6.26
N GLU A 125 5.91 2.13 5.59
CA GLU A 125 6.48 3.26 4.83
C GLU A 125 5.49 3.83 3.82
N VAL A 126 4.82 2.98 3.05
CA VAL A 126 3.83 3.45 2.07
C VAL A 126 2.61 4.10 2.76
N SER A 127 2.23 3.64 3.96
CA SER A 127 1.15 4.25 4.74
C SER A 127 1.56 5.62 5.28
N GLU A 128 2.70 5.70 5.96
CA GLU A 128 3.20 6.95 6.55
C GLU A 128 3.48 8.01 5.48
N LEU A 129 4.06 7.59 4.35
CA LEU A 129 4.34 8.47 3.23
C LEU A 129 3.04 8.98 2.56
N ARG A 130 1.98 8.17 2.53
CA ARG A 130 0.64 8.58 2.07
C ARG A 130 0.06 9.64 2.99
N ASP A 131 0.12 9.43 4.30
CA ASP A 131 -0.48 10.33 5.29
C ASP A 131 0.26 11.68 5.34
N ALA A 132 1.59 11.64 5.26
CA ALA A 132 2.42 12.83 5.13
C ALA A 132 2.09 13.62 3.87
N ALA A 133 1.99 12.95 2.72
CA ALA A 133 1.66 13.61 1.45
C ALA A 133 0.28 14.29 1.47
N GLN A 134 -0.71 13.68 2.14
CA GLN A 134 -2.04 14.26 2.31
C GLN A 134 -2.04 15.48 3.25
N THR A 135 -1.18 15.49 4.27
CA THR A 135 -1.02 16.62 5.19
C THR A 135 -0.37 17.81 4.50
N LEU A 136 0.60 17.56 3.61
CA LEU A 136 1.32 18.60 2.86
C LEU A 136 0.54 19.14 1.66
N HIS A 137 -0.46 18.40 1.20
CA HIS A 137 -1.42 18.84 0.20
C HIS A 137 -2.84 18.55 0.69
N PRO A 138 -3.38 19.35 1.63
CA PRO A 138 -4.80 19.27 1.90
C PRO A 138 -5.51 19.57 0.58
N LYS A 139 -6.32 18.62 0.11
CA LYS A 139 -7.11 18.80 -1.10
C LYS A 139 -7.84 20.15 -1.02
N SER A 140 -7.56 21.06 -1.96
CA SER A 140 -8.44 22.19 -2.20
C SER A 140 -9.76 21.67 -2.79
N GLY A 141 -10.72 21.38 -1.90
CA GLY A 141 -12.16 21.27 -2.18
C GLY A 141 -12.87 20.00 -1.67
N PRO A 142 -14.16 20.11 -1.28
CA PRO A 142 -14.68 20.97 -0.22
C PRO A 142 -14.51 20.31 1.16
N SER A 143 -14.18 21.15 2.14
CA SER A 143 -14.24 20.83 3.56
C SER A 143 -15.68 20.56 3.96
N LEU A 144 -15.98 19.41 4.58
CA LEU A 144 -17.04 19.35 5.57
C LEU A 144 -16.43 18.84 6.88
N VAL A 145 -16.61 19.73 7.84
CA VAL A 145 -15.97 19.83 9.13
C VAL A 145 -16.62 18.84 10.10
N THR A 146 -15.80 18.44 11.05
CA THR A 146 -16.11 17.81 12.33
C THR A 146 -17.31 18.43 13.06
N GLU A 147 -18.00 17.56 13.81
CA GLU A 147 -18.60 17.78 15.13
C GLU A 147 -20.02 18.36 15.33
N SER A 148 -20.77 17.58 16.12
CA SER A 148 -21.63 17.99 17.23
C SER A 148 -23.11 18.32 16.97
N ALA A 149 -23.89 17.98 17.98
CA ALA A 149 -25.33 17.85 18.02
C ALA A 149 -26.09 19.19 18.15
N GLN A 150 -27.43 19.08 17.99
CA GLN A 150 -28.53 19.94 18.47
C GLN A 150 -29.27 20.81 17.42
N PRO A 151 -30.58 21.09 17.63
CA PRO A 151 -31.62 20.81 16.63
C PRO A 151 -32.32 22.03 16.03
N PHE A 152 -32.95 21.79 14.88
CA PHE A 152 -34.18 22.40 14.32
C PHE A 152 -34.52 23.86 14.68
N LYS A 153 -34.49 24.75 13.66
CA LYS A 153 -35.44 25.86 13.49
C LYS A 153 -35.46 26.44 12.07
N ASP A 154 -36.50 26.04 11.34
CA ASP A 154 -37.43 26.82 10.51
C ASP A 154 -37.04 28.07 9.69
N LEU A 155 -37.51 28.01 8.43
CA LEU A 155 -38.21 29.02 7.62
C LEU A 155 -37.44 30.20 7.01
N GLY A 156 -37.46 30.28 5.67
CA GLY A 156 -37.22 31.52 4.93
C GLY A 156 -36.92 31.35 3.45
N SER A 157 -37.98 31.29 2.64
CA SER A 157 -38.05 31.36 1.17
C SER A 157 -37.05 32.28 0.46
N SER A 158 -36.50 31.83 -0.67
CA SER A 158 -36.43 32.65 -1.90
C SER A 158 -36.11 31.77 -3.11
N GLU A 159 -37.09 31.63 -4.00
CA GLU A 159 -36.94 31.06 -5.33
C GLU A 159 -36.11 32.01 -6.21
N TYR A 160 -35.04 31.51 -6.84
CA TYR A 160 -34.60 31.96 -8.15
C TYR A 160 -34.07 30.76 -8.93
N SER A 161 -34.62 30.63 -10.12
CA SER A 161 -34.38 29.62 -11.15
C SER A 161 -32.92 29.41 -11.54
N ASP A 162 -32.48 28.16 -11.69
CA ASP A 162 -31.95 27.72 -12.98
C ASP A 162 -31.98 26.19 -13.13
N ALA A 163 -32.44 25.74 -14.30
CA ALA A 163 -32.65 24.34 -14.63
C ALA A 163 -31.51 23.85 -15.53
N ALA A 164 -30.44 23.27 -14.99
CA ALA A 164 -29.51 22.39 -15.73
C ALA A 164 -28.43 21.75 -14.84
N HIS A 165 -28.80 20.72 -14.07
CA HIS A 165 -28.02 19.48 -13.87
C HIS A 165 -28.72 18.66 -12.79
N ARG A 166 -29.77 17.92 -13.17
CA ARG A 166 -30.14 16.72 -12.40
C ARG A 166 -29.13 15.64 -12.76
N SER A 167 -27.91 15.74 -12.22
CA SER A 167 -27.23 14.52 -11.83
C SER A 167 -28.16 13.87 -10.80
N THR A 168 -28.85 12.81 -11.18
CA THR A 168 -29.34 11.82 -10.24
C THR A 168 -28.10 11.32 -9.51
N GLY A 169 -27.72 12.05 -8.46
CA GLY A 169 -26.61 11.73 -7.60
C GLY A 169 -27.01 10.47 -6.88
N HIS A 170 -26.69 9.33 -7.49
CA HIS A 170 -26.65 8.08 -6.76
C HIS A 170 -25.65 8.31 -5.65
N GLU A 171 -26.13 8.38 -4.41
CA GLU A 171 -25.28 8.38 -3.25
C GLU A 171 -24.64 6.99 -3.22
N VAL A 172 -23.42 6.91 -3.74
CA VAL A 172 -22.65 5.67 -3.79
C VAL A 172 -22.04 5.48 -2.41
N GLU A 173 -22.67 4.64 -1.59
CA GLU A 173 -22.11 4.25 -0.31
C GLU A 173 -21.09 3.13 -0.54
N ILE A 174 -19.82 3.38 -0.21
CA ILE A 174 -18.75 2.37 -0.28
C ILE A 174 -18.59 1.79 1.12
N VAL A 175 -18.98 0.52 1.29
CA VAL A 175 -18.74 -0.23 2.52
C VAL A 175 -17.44 -1.01 2.38
N ARG A 176 -16.58 -0.90 3.39
CA ARG A 176 -15.35 -1.71 3.50
C ARG A 176 -15.57 -2.80 4.54
N VAL A 177 -15.53 -4.05 4.10
CA VAL A 177 -15.54 -5.21 4.99
C VAL A 177 -14.11 -5.71 5.16
N VAL A 178 -13.67 -5.81 6.40
CA VAL A 178 -12.36 -6.33 6.76
C VAL A 178 -12.56 -7.70 7.40
N ILE A 179 -12.10 -8.75 6.74
CA ILE A 179 -12.16 -10.12 7.26
C ILE A 179 -10.79 -10.47 7.81
N TRP A 180 -10.69 -10.58 9.12
CA TRP A 180 -9.51 -11.12 9.78
C TRP A 180 -9.58 -12.65 9.84
N PHE A 181 -8.46 -13.31 9.58
CA PHE A 181 -8.39 -14.76 9.74
C PHE A 181 -7.16 -15.19 10.52
N HIS A 182 -7.36 -16.26 11.28
CA HIS A 182 -6.31 -16.88 12.08
C HIS A 182 -5.22 -17.50 11.20
N HIS A 183 -4.03 -17.65 11.77
CA HIS A 183 -2.81 -18.02 11.05
C HIS A 183 -2.98 -19.19 10.05
N ILE A 184 -2.52 -18.98 8.81
CA ILE A 184 -2.53 -20.03 7.78
C ILE A 184 -1.13 -20.62 7.66
N LYS A 185 -0.93 -21.78 8.29
CA LYS A 185 0.36 -22.51 8.26
C LYS A 185 0.57 -23.30 6.97
N SER A 186 -0.50 -23.70 6.28
CA SER A 186 -0.41 -24.48 5.05
C SER A 186 -0.13 -23.57 3.84
N LEU A 187 1.05 -23.73 3.23
CA LEU A 187 1.42 -23.01 2.01
C LEU A 187 0.47 -23.31 0.84
N GLN A 188 -0.03 -24.54 0.73
CA GLN A 188 -0.98 -24.93 -0.30
C GLN A 188 -2.33 -24.22 -0.13
N LYS A 189 -2.88 -24.18 1.11
CA LYS A 189 -4.11 -23.45 1.39
C LYS A 189 -3.95 -21.95 1.17
N ARG A 190 -2.81 -21.37 1.57
CA ARG A 190 -2.47 -19.96 1.33
C ARG A 190 -2.47 -19.65 -0.17
N ARG A 191 -1.78 -20.45 -0.99
CA ARG A 191 -1.76 -20.27 -2.46
C ARG A 191 -3.18 -20.29 -3.05
N PHE A 192 -3.97 -21.30 -2.67
CA PHE A 192 -5.37 -21.39 -3.12
C PHE A 192 -6.19 -20.15 -2.75
N ILE A 193 -6.04 -19.64 -1.52
CA ILE A 193 -6.75 -18.42 -1.06
C ILE A 193 -6.30 -17.19 -1.83
N VAL A 194 -4.99 -17.00 -2.03
CA VAL A 194 -4.45 -15.86 -2.80
C VAL A 194 -4.91 -15.91 -4.25
N ASP A 195 -4.88 -17.08 -4.89
CA ASP A 195 -5.35 -17.23 -6.27
C ASP A 195 -6.86 -16.98 -6.37
N ARG A 196 -7.64 -17.45 -5.39
CA ARG A 196 -9.08 -17.18 -5.35
C ARG A 196 -9.37 -15.70 -5.11
N ALA A 197 -8.65 -15.05 -4.22
CA ALA A 197 -8.77 -13.62 -3.94
C ALA A 197 -8.52 -12.79 -5.20
N ARG A 198 -7.46 -13.11 -5.95
CA ARG A 198 -7.17 -12.48 -7.25
C ARG A 198 -8.30 -12.66 -8.25
N SER A 199 -8.88 -13.87 -8.35
CA SER A 199 -10.01 -14.14 -9.25
C SER A 199 -11.30 -13.38 -8.89
N LEU A 200 -11.42 -12.96 -7.62
CA LEU A 200 -12.58 -12.23 -7.10
C LEU A 200 -12.34 -10.72 -7.02
N GLY A 201 -11.14 -10.24 -7.39
CA GLY A 201 -10.77 -8.83 -7.26
C GLY A 201 -10.74 -8.31 -5.82
N VAL A 202 -10.58 -9.21 -4.83
CA VAL A 202 -10.46 -8.82 -3.42
C VAL A 202 -8.99 -8.73 -3.03
N THR A 203 -8.66 -7.74 -2.21
CA THR A 203 -7.27 -7.47 -1.79
C THR A 203 -7.06 -7.90 -0.35
N GLY A 204 -5.81 -8.01 0.10
CA GLY A 204 -5.51 -8.47 1.46
C GLY A 204 -4.08 -8.93 1.64
N TYR A 205 -3.81 -9.46 2.83
CA TYR A 205 -2.50 -9.94 3.25
C TYR A 205 -2.60 -11.32 3.90
N SER A 206 -1.67 -12.22 3.53
CA SER A 206 -1.54 -13.55 4.13
C SER A 206 -0.09 -14.01 4.12
N LYS A 207 0.55 -14.04 5.30
CA LYS A 207 1.91 -14.54 5.50
C LYS A 207 1.91 -15.88 6.22
N PRO A 208 2.76 -16.86 5.83
CA PRO A 208 2.81 -18.17 6.46
C PRO A 208 3.07 -18.08 7.96
N GLY A 209 2.17 -18.65 8.76
CA GLY A 209 2.31 -18.66 10.22
C GLY A 209 1.89 -17.36 10.92
N PHE A 210 1.47 -16.32 10.19
CA PHE A 210 0.93 -15.08 10.73
C PHE A 210 -0.58 -14.98 10.45
N PRO A 211 -1.34 -14.25 11.29
CA PRO A 211 -2.70 -13.85 10.94
C PRO A 211 -2.72 -13.09 9.62
N GLY A 212 -3.84 -13.15 8.91
CA GLY A 212 -4.03 -12.38 7.70
C GLY A 212 -5.33 -11.61 7.70
N VAL A 213 -5.48 -10.77 6.68
CA VAL A 213 -6.63 -9.90 6.51
C VAL A 213 -7.05 -9.87 5.04
N THR A 214 -8.34 -9.78 4.78
CA THR A 214 -8.91 -9.55 3.44
C THR A 214 -9.80 -8.32 3.47
N PHE A 215 -9.62 -7.44 2.49
CA PHE A 215 -10.42 -6.25 2.27
C PHE A 215 -11.40 -6.50 1.13
N ILE A 216 -12.67 -6.23 1.41
CA ILE A 216 -13.75 -6.31 0.42
C ILE A 216 -14.38 -4.92 0.33
N TYR A 217 -14.41 -4.38 -0.88
CA TYR A 217 -15.06 -3.11 -1.19
C TYR A 217 -16.43 -3.42 -1.80
N VAL A 218 -17.50 -3.02 -1.12
CA VAL A 218 -18.87 -3.18 -1.59
C VAL A 218 -19.40 -1.81 -1.95
N THR A 219 -19.71 -1.64 -3.23
CA THR A 219 -20.39 -0.44 -3.74
C THR A 219 -21.90 -0.66 -3.61
N ILE A 220 -22.53 0.05 -2.68
CA ILE A 220 -23.99 0.05 -2.54
C ILE A 220 -24.52 1.21 -3.37
N VAL A 221 -25.30 0.88 -4.40
CA VAL A 221 -26.05 1.86 -5.17
C VAL A 221 -27.47 1.86 -4.62
N GLN A 222 -27.84 2.89 -3.86
CA GLN A 222 -29.24 3.10 -3.51
C GLN A 222 -30.02 3.45 -4.77
N LEU A 223 -30.89 2.54 -5.19
CA LEU A 223 -31.95 2.82 -6.14
C LEU A 223 -33.06 3.52 -5.37
N LEU A 224 -33.16 4.84 -5.51
CA LEU A 224 -34.35 5.57 -5.07
C LEU A 224 -35.53 5.09 -5.93
N VAL A 225 -36.47 4.38 -5.30
CA VAL A 225 -37.76 3.98 -5.89
C VAL A 225 -38.80 5.06 -5.62
#